data_AF-F8QGG0-F1
#
_entry.id   AF-F8QGG0-F1
#
_cell.length_a   1.000
_cell.length_b   1.000
_cell.length_c   1.000
_cell.angle_alpha   90.00
_cell.angle_beta   90.00
_cell.angle_gamma   90.00
#
_symmetry.space_group_name_H-M   'P 1'
#
loop_
_entity.id
_entity.type
_entity.pdbx_description
1 polymer ?
#
loop_
_entity_poly.entity_id
_entity_poly.type
_entity_poly.pdbx_seq_one_letter_code
_entity_poly.pdbx_strand_id
1 'polypeptide(L)'
;RDSSYPPTAFSDILLPQLPAAHVELLVAVLEVISSLAAHAEANSISGSKLTKFLGLWMLTVTRFEDTDDWAQFYQRWERAARIFEHLFLARVRQETINHRLPTRLQELVRQYPYLVGSPSTDDGLLSRPRFSTRQYDALFVRVDTGLSDSAKKPKQHPVRLILDAFKAGAESSTGEHVDLWTKIKK
;
A
#
# COMPACT_ATOMS: atom_id res chain seq x y z
N ARG A 1 0.78 -15.50 25.11
CA ARG A 1 1.56 -14.55 25.95
C ARG A 1 3.07 -14.77 25.79
N ASP A 2 3.51 -15.82 25.08
CA ASP A 2 4.92 -16.21 24.93
C ASP A 2 5.62 -15.67 23.67
N SER A 3 4.97 -14.81 22.88
CA SER A 3 5.66 -14.02 21.86
C SER A 3 6.08 -12.68 22.49
N SER A 4 7.30 -12.63 23.01
CA SER A 4 7.88 -11.49 23.71
C SER A 4 8.06 -10.28 22.77
N TYR A 5 6.99 -9.52 22.50
CA TYR A 5 7.03 -8.25 21.77
C TYR A 5 7.06 -7.09 22.77
N PRO A 6 8.21 -6.81 23.42
CA PRO A 6 8.31 -5.75 24.40
C PRO A 6 7.99 -4.41 23.71
N PRO A 7 7.34 -3.47 24.43
CA PRO A 7 6.97 -2.20 23.82
C PRO A 7 8.19 -1.32 23.47
N THR A 8 9.37 -1.67 23.99
CA THR A 8 10.67 -1.03 23.69
C THR A 8 11.50 -1.79 22.65
N ALA A 9 10.94 -2.84 22.00
CA ALA A 9 11.65 -3.66 21.02
C ALA A 9 12.34 -2.86 19.90
N PHE A 10 11.75 -1.74 19.49
CA PHE A 10 12.35 -0.89 18.45
C PHE A 10 13.72 -0.38 18.89
N SER A 11 13.84 0.20 20.09
CA SER A 11 15.12 0.71 20.58
C SER A 11 16.04 -0.37 21.15
N ASP A 12 15.49 -1.36 21.85
CA ASP A 12 16.31 -2.35 22.57
C ASP A 12 16.83 -3.46 21.66
N ILE A 13 16.09 -3.80 20.60
CA ILE A 13 16.40 -4.94 19.73
C ILE A 13 16.86 -4.48 18.34
N LEU A 14 16.14 -3.57 17.69
CA LEU A 14 16.42 -3.19 16.30
C LEU A 14 17.59 -2.19 16.18
N LEU A 15 17.53 -1.07 16.90
CA LEU A 15 18.53 0.00 16.74
C LEU A 15 19.99 -0.47 16.94
N PRO A 16 20.33 -1.34 17.90
CA PRO A 16 21.70 -1.82 18.10
C PRO A 16 22.24 -2.67 16.93
N GLN A 17 21.37 -3.20 16.07
CA GLN A 17 21.75 -4.03 14.92
C GLN A 17 22.06 -3.20 13.66
N LEU A 18 21.83 -1.89 13.70
CA LEU A 18 21.95 -1.00 12.56
C LEU A 18 23.14 -0.04 12.72
N PRO A 19 23.90 0.25 11.64
CA PRO A 19 24.89 1.32 11.67
C PRO A 19 24.24 2.68 11.98
N ALA A 20 24.96 3.55 12.68
CA ALA A 20 24.43 4.84 13.16
C ALA A 20 23.74 5.68 12.06
N ALA A 21 24.35 5.80 10.87
CA ALA A 21 23.75 6.54 9.75
C ALA A 21 22.41 5.94 9.28
N HIS A 22 22.23 4.61 9.37
CA HIS A 22 20.97 3.96 9.01
C HIS A 22 19.91 4.19 10.09
N VAL A 23 20.31 4.21 11.36
CA VAL A 23 19.43 4.56 12.48
C VAL A 23 18.92 5.99 12.33
N GLU A 24 19.80 6.95 12.07
CA GLU A 24 19.43 8.36 11.87
C GLU A 24 18.42 8.52 10.74
N LEU A 25 18.69 7.91 9.58
CA LEU A 25 17.76 7.93 8.45
C LEU A 25 16.42 7.27 8.79
N LEU A 26 16.45 6.08 9.40
CA LEU A 26 15.24 5.35 9.77
C LEU A 26 14.37 6.16 10.73
N VAL A 27 14.96 6.72 11.79
CA VAL A 27 14.25 7.51 12.79
C VAL A 27 13.68 8.78 12.16
N ALA A 28 14.47 9.53 11.40
CA ALA A 28 14.01 10.75 10.74
C ALA A 28 12.84 10.50 9.78
N VAL A 29 12.90 9.42 8.98
CA VAL A 29 11.80 9.06 8.08
C VAL A 29 10.55 8.67 8.86
N LEU A 30 10.69 7.88 9.93
CA LEU A 30 9.56 7.48 10.76
C LEU A 30 8.92 8.68 11.49
N GLU A 31 9.70 9.68 11.91
CA GLU A 31 9.19 10.92 12.50
C GLU A 31 8.35 11.72 11.51
N VAL A 32 8.81 11.85 10.27
CA VAL A 32 8.04 12.50 9.19
C VAL A 32 6.73 11.73 8.94
N ILE A 33 6.79 10.40 8.87
CA ILE A 33 5.59 9.57 8.70
C ILE A 33 4.63 9.75 9.88
N SER A 34 5.12 9.75 11.12
CA SER A 34 4.30 10.02 12.33
C SER A 34 3.62 11.37 12.26
N SER A 35 4.35 12.43 11.89
CA SER A 35 3.79 13.78 11.76
C SER A 35 2.67 13.84 10.72
N LEU A 36 2.88 13.26 9.54
CA LEU A 36 1.87 13.22 8.48
C LEU A 36 0.66 12.37 8.89
N ALA A 37 0.90 11.21 9.48
CA ALA A 37 -0.15 10.28 9.91
C ALA A 37 -1.01 10.84 11.07
N ALA A 38 -0.45 11.71 11.92
CA ALA A 38 -1.21 12.41 12.95
C ALA A 38 -2.30 13.34 12.38
N HIS A 39 -2.13 13.78 11.13
CA HIS A 39 -3.07 14.65 10.40
C HIS A 39 -3.79 13.94 9.25
N ALA A 40 -3.90 12.60 9.32
CA ALA A 40 -4.48 11.76 8.26
C ALA A 40 -5.88 12.19 7.79
N GLU A 41 -6.71 12.75 8.67
CA GLU A 41 -8.05 13.25 8.32
C GLU A 41 -8.01 14.46 7.40
N ALA A 42 -7.03 15.34 7.59
CA ALA A 42 -6.89 16.56 6.80
C ALA A 42 -6.16 16.31 5.48
N ASN A 43 -5.16 15.43 5.47
CA ASN A 43 -4.30 15.19 4.30
C ASN A 43 -4.62 13.88 3.54
N SER A 44 -5.53 13.03 4.04
CA SER A 44 -5.86 11.72 3.45
C SER A 44 -4.66 10.77 3.29
N ILE A 45 -3.60 10.99 4.06
CA ILE A 45 -2.36 10.21 4.06
C ILE A 45 -2.24 9.51 5.42
N SER A 46 -2.41 8.20 5.41
CA SER A 46 -2.18 7.37 6.59
C SER A 46 -0.73 6.88 6.66
N GLY A 47 -0.28 6.51 7.86
CA GLY A 47 1.02 5.87 8.04
C GLY A 47 1.18 4.62 7.17
N SER A 48 0.14 3.78 7.09
CA SER A 48 0.09 2.59 6.21
C SER A 48 0.33 2.92 4.73
N LYS A 49 -0.24 4.04 4.24
CA LYS A 49 -0.05 4.47 2.84
C LYS A 49 1.40 4.90 2.59
N LEU A 50 1.99 5.65 3.52
CA LEU A 50 3.38 6.11 3.41
C LEU A 50 4.37 4.96 3.51
N THR A 51 4.16 4.04 4.45
CA THR A 51 5.04 2.87 4.60
C THR A 51 4.94 1.95 3.38
N LYS A 52 3.76 1.87 2.75
CA LYS A 52 3.58 1.18 1.48
C LYS A 52 4.31 1.84 0.32
N PHE A 53 4.37 3.17 0.28
CA PHE A 53 5.11 3.89 -0.74
C PHE A 53 6.64 3.79 -0.57
N LEU A 54 7.13 3.90 0.67
CA LEU A 54 8.55 4.03 0.98
C LEU A 54 9.26 2.72 1.34
N GLY A 55 8.52 1.67 1.74
CA GLY A 55 9.09 0.48 2.36
C GLY A 55 10.17 -0.22 1.54
N LEU A 56 9.95 -0.39 0.23
CA LEU A 56 10.95 -0.98 -0.67
C LEU A 56 12.24 -0.15 -0.72
N TRP A 57 12.10 1.18 -0.83
CA TRP A 57 13.24 2.10 -0.96
C TRP A 57 14.08 2.16 0.32
N MET A 58 13.43 2.01 1.48
CA MET A 58 14.05 2.07 2.80
C MET A 58 14.72 0.76 3.23
N LEU A 59 14.12 -0.39 2.88
CA LEU A 59 14.54 -1.68 3.43
C LEU A 59 15.36 -2.54 2.47
N THR A 60 15.42 -2.20 1.17
CA THR A 60 16.09 -3.03 0.18
C THR A 60 17.03 -2.22 -0.70
N VAL A 61 18.21 -2.79 -0.94
CA VAL A 61 19.19 -2.27 -1.91
C VAL A 61 18.78 -2.72 -3.32
N THR A 62 18.43 -4.00 -3.47
CA THR A 62 17.88 -4.60 -4.70
C THR A 62 16.39 -4.40 -4.76
N ARG A 63 15.96 -3.53 -5.68
CA ARG A 63 14.56 -3.09 -5.78
C ARG A 63 13.84 -3.73 -6.96
N PHE A 64 14.59 -4.02 -8.00
CA PHE A 64 14.18 -4.83 -9.13
C PHE A 64 15.36 -5.73 -9.51
N GLU A 65 15.05 -6.88 -10.08
CA GLU A 65 15.98 -7.80 -10.72
C GLU A 65 15.61 -7.89 -12.20
N ASP A 66 16.58 -8.06 -13.10
CA ASP A 66 16.32 -8.08 -14.55
C ASP A 66 15.41 -9.25 -14.98
N THR A 67 15.31 -10.28 -14.14
CA THR A 67 14.45 -11.45 -14.33
C THR A 67 13.08 -11.33 -13.66
N ASP A 68 12.80 -10.24 -12.94
CA ASP A 68 11.54 -10.08 -12.23
C ASP A 68 10.36 -9.98 -13.19
N ASP A 69 9.36 -10.82 -12.97
CA ASP A 69 8.02 -10.53 -13.46
C ASP A 69 7.30 -9.53 -12.52
N TRP A 70 6.17 -8.99 -12.98
CA TRP A 70 5.39 -8.04 -12.18
C TRP A 70 4.93 -8.62 -10.84
N ALA A 71 4.61 -9.93 -10.79
CA ALA A 71 4.11 -10.56 -9.58
C ALA A 71 5.21 -10.66 -8.51
N GLN A 72 6.41 -11.05 -8.91
CA GLN A 72 7.60 -11.11 -8.04
C GLN A 72 7.97 -9.72 -7.52
N PHE A 73 8.03 -8.72 -8.41
CA PHE A 73 8.24 -7.34 -7.99
C PHE A 73 7.19 -6.87 -6.98
N TYR A 74 5.91 -7.13 -7.27
CA TYR A 74 4.80 -6.72 -6.40
C TYR A 74 4.87 -7.40 -5.03
N GLN A 75 5.20 -8.71 -4.99
CA GLN A 75 5.39 -9.44 -3.74
C GLN A 75 6.55 -8.86 -2.91
N ARG A 76 7.69 -8.53 -3.54
CA ARG A 76 8.83 -7.91 -2.86
C ARG A 76 8.46 -6.53 -2.30
N TRP A 77 7.82 -5.71 -3.12
CA TRP A 77 7.34 -4.39 -2.72
C TRP A 77 6.33 -4.48 -1.55
N GLU A 78 5.37 -5.40 -1.63
CA GLU A 78 4.37 -5.61 -0.59
C GLU A 78 4.99 -6.12 0.72
N ARG A 79 5.94 -7.05 0.64
CA ARG A 79 6.67 -7.56 1.82
C ARG A 79 7.47 -6.45 2.50
N ALA A 80 8.22 -5.66 1.74
CA ALA A 80 8.99 -4.54 2.28
C ALA A 80 8.07 -3.47 2.90
N ALA A 81 6.96 -3.14 2.25
CA ALA A 81 5.93 -2.26 2.78
C ALA A 81 5.40 -2.73 4.15
N ARG A 82 5.08 -4.02 4.29
CA ARG A 82 4.58 -4.61 5.54
C ARG A 82 5.61 -4.58 6.66
N ILE A 83 6.87 -4.91 6.36
CA ILE A 83 7.94 -4.83 7.35
C ILE A 83 8.10 -3.39 7.83
N PHE A 84 8.10 -2.42 6.90
CA PHE A 84 8.27 -1.02 7.25
C PHE A 84 7.08 -0.47 8.04
N GLU A 85 5.85 -0.91 7.72
CA GLU A 85 4.66 -0.63 8.52
C GLU A 85 4.80 -1.15 9.96
N HIS A 86 5.36 -2.34 10.16
CA HIS A 86 5.62 -2.86 11.51
C HIS A 86 6.68 -2.05 12.26
N LEU A 87 7.74 -1.61 11.59
CA LEU A 87 8.75 -0.74 12.21
C LEU A 87 8.14 0.59 12.66
N PHE A 88 7.30 1.19 11.82
CA PHE A 88 6.54 2.40 12.15
C PHE A 88 5.64 2.19 13.37
N LEU A 89 4.81 1.15 13.38
CA LEU A 89 3.90 0.87 14.50
C LEU A 89 4.66 0.54 15.80
N ALA A 90 5.79 -0.16 15.71
CA ALA A 90 6.64 -0.44 16.86
C ALA A 90 7.25 0.84 17.45
N ARG A 91 7.74 1.75 16.60
CA ARG A 91 8.24 3.07 17.02
C ARG A 91 7.15 3.89 17.70
N VAL A 92 5.98 4.01 17.09
CA VAL A 92 4.84 4.76 17.66
C VAL A 92 4.40 4.14 18.99
N ARG A 93 4.35 2.81 19.10
CA ARG A 93 4.05 2.12 20.37
C ARG A 93 5.10 2.44 21.43
N GLN A 94 6.39 2.50 21.10
CA GLN A 94 7.41 2.90 22.06
C GLN A 94 7.23 4.37 22.48
N GLU A 95 6.90 5.27 21.55
CA GLU A 95 6.65 6.68 21.86
C GLU A 95 5.49 6.90 22.81
N THR A 96 4.46 6.04 22.78
CA THR A 96 3.35 6.15 23.74
C THR A 96 3.78 6.00 25.20
N ILE A 97 4.94 5.38 25.46
CA ILE A 97 5.49 5.25 26.82
C ILE A 97 6.20 6.54 27.23
N ASN A 98 6.94 7.15 26.31
CA ASN A 98 7.88 8.23 26.62
C ASN A 98 7.28 9.63 26.41
N HIS A 99 6.25 9.77 25.55
CA HIS A 99 5.74 11.07 25.10
C HIS A 99 4.21 11.12 25.01
N ARG A 100 3.65 12.33 25.10
CA ARG A 100 2.24 12.61 24.78
C ARG A 100 2.07 12.61 23.27
N LEU A 101 1.80 11.44 22.69
CA LEU A 101 1.45 11.32 21.27
C LEU A 101 0.06 11.92 20.97
N PRO A 102 -0.18 12.44 19.75
CA PRO A 102 -1.52 12.76 19.26
C PRO A 102 -2.46 11.55 19.40
N THR A 103 -3.71 11.80 19.83
CA THR A 103 -4.71 10.76 20.11
C THR A 103 -4.88 9.76 18.97
N ARG A 104 -4.81 10.23 17.71
CA ARG A 104 -4.89 9.37 16.52
C ARG A 104 -3.78 8.34 16.40
N LEU A 105 -2.54 8.72 16.73
CA LEU A 105 -1.42 7.79 16.73
C LEU A 105 -1.55 6.78 17.88
N GLN A 106 -2.09 7.19 19.03
CA GLN A 106 -2.38 6.27 20.14
C GLN A 106 -3.46 5.24 19.76
N GLU A 107 -4.53 5.68 19.10
CA GLU A 107 -5.58 4.79 18.58
C GLU A 107 -5.01 3.74 17.61
N LEU A 108 -4.06 4.13 16.77
CA LEU A 108 -3.42 3.27 15.77
C LEU A 108 -2.70 2.06 16.40
N VAL A 109 -1.99 2.28 17.52
CA VAL A 109 -1.16 1.26 18.17
C VAL A 109 -1.86 0.54 19.33
N ARG A 110 -3.07 0.95 19.73
CA ARG A 110 -3.81 0.37 20.86
C ARG A 110 -3.98 -1.16 20.79
N GLN A 111 -4.12 -1.69 19.58
CA GLN A 111 -4.31 -3.14 19.34
C GLN A 111 -3.05 -3.83 18.76
N TYR A 112 -1.96 -3.09 18.61
CA TYR A 112 -0.70 -3.63 18.11
C TYR A 112 0.12 -4.27 19.25
N PRO A 113 0.72 -5.46 19.06
CA PRO A 113 0.72 -6.31 17.86
C PRO A 113 -0.60 -7.09 17.72
N TYR A 114 -1.15 -7.14 16.50
CA TYR A 114 -2.52 -7.60 16.14
C TYR A 114 -2.79 -9.12 16.34
N LEU A 115 -2.34 -9.68 17.46
CA LEU A 115 -2.21 -11.12 17.73
C LEU A 115 -3.50 -11.80 18.24
N VAL A 116 -4.56 -11.04 18.55
CA VAL A 116 -5.77 -11.65 19.12
C VAL A 116 -6.53 -12.41 18.03
N GLY A 117 -6.30 -13.73 17.97
CA GLY A 117 -7.07 -14.67 17.16
C GLY A 117 -6.66 -14.78 15.68
N SER A 118 -5.50 -14.23 15.28
CA SER A 118 -5.04 -14.32 13.89
C SER A 118 -3.87 -15.31 13.76
N PRO A 119 -3.96 -16.32 12.88
CA PRO A 119 -2.83 -17.19 12.58
C PRO A 119 -1.69 -16.35 11.98
N SER A 120 -0.44 -16.72 12.28
CA SER A 120 0.72 -16.17 11.59
C SER A 120 0.50 -16.29 10.08
N THR A 121 0.61 -15.19 9.33
CA THR A 121 0.51 -15.26 7.86
C THR A 121 1.65 -16.12 7.31
N ASP A 122 1.42 -16.85 6.21
CA ASP A 122 2.41 -17.75 5.60
C ASP A 122 3.78 -17.09 5.32
N ASP A 123 3.79 -15.75 5.20
CA ASP A 123 5.00 -14.93 5.04
C ASP A 123 5.89 -14.77 6.28
N GLY A 124 5.46 -15.28 7.45
CA GLY A 124 6.13 -15.09 8.74
C GLY A 124 5.95 -13.68 9.33
N LEU A 125 5.03 -12.88 8.77
CA LEU A 125 4.73 -11.51 9.22
C LEU A 125 3.44 -11.48 10.07
N LEU A 126 3.30 -10.43 10.89
CA LEU A 126 2.06 -10.20 11.64
C LEU A 126 0.89 -9.95 10.69
N SER A 127 -0.32 -10.22 11.19
CA SER A 127 -1.56 -9.98 10.46
C SER A 127 -1.71 -8.52 10.03
N ARG A 128 -2.34 -8.31 8.88
CA ARG A 128 -2.56 -6.95 8.35
C ARG A 128 -3.56 -6.21 9.24
N PRO A 129 -3.26 -4.97 9.66
CA PRO A 129 -4.25 -4.17 10.36
C PRO A 129 -5.49 -3.92 9.49
N ARG A 130 -6.65 -3.69 10.12
CA ARG A 130 -7.92 -3.47 9.41
C ARG A 130 -7.91 -2.27 8.44
N PHE A 131 -6.98 -1.34 8.64
CA PHE A 131 -6.76 -0.12 7.88
C PHE A 131 -5.66 -0.26 6.80
N SER A 132 -5.00 -1.42 6.70
CA SER A 132 -4.07 -1.73 5.60
C SER A 132 -4.85 -2.26 4.39
N THR A 133 -4.17 -2.40 3.25
CA THR A 133 -4.76 -3.00 2.04
C THR A 133 -5.20 -4.43 2.28
N ARG A 134 -6.51 -4.65 2.19
CA ARG A 134 -7.14 -5.97 2.29
C ARG A 134 -7.05 -6.69 0.95
N GLN A 135 -6.74 -7.98 1.02
CA GLN A 135 -6.95 -8.90 -0.08
C GLN A 135 -8.39 -9.39 0.02
N TYR A 136 -9.07 -9.42 -1.12
CA TYR A 136 -10.40 -9.98 -1.26
C TYR A 136 -10.37 -10.95 -2.42
N ASP A 137 -11.02 -12.10 -2.26
CA ASP A 137 -11.27 -13.00 -3.37
C ASP A 137 -12.20 -12.27 -4.34
N ALA A 138 -11.67 -11.95 -5.51
CA ALA A 138 -12.41 -11.26 -6.56
C ALA A 138 -12.59 -12.22 -7.74
N LEU A 139 -13.81 -12.26 -8.28
CA LEU A 139 -14.08 -13.00 -9.51
C LEU A 139 -13.56 -12.19 -10.69
N PHE A 140 -12.52 -12.71 -11.36
CA PHE A 140 -11.97 -12.11 -12.56
C PHE A 140 -12.91 -12.39 -13.75
N VAL A 141 -13.76 -11.41 -14.09
CA VAL A 141 -14.60 -11.47 -15.30
C VAL A 141 -13.83 -10.87 -16.46
N ARG A 142 -13.33 -11.73 -17.36
CA ARG A 142 -12.81 -11.28 -18.66
C ARG A 142 -13.95 -11.26 -19.67
N VAL A 143 -14.41 -10.06 -20.02
CA VAL A 143 -15.41 -9.88 -21.08
C VAL A 143 -14.65 -9.76 -22.41
N ASP A 144 -14.54 -10.88 -23.12
CA ASP A 144 -14.03 -10.88 -24.49
C ASP A 144 -15.21 -10.64 -25.45
N THR A 145 -15.12 -9.63 -26.30
CA THR A 145 -16.06 -9.47 -27.42
C THR A 145 -15.56 -10.29 -28.60
N GLY A 146 -16.30 -11.34 -28.95
CA GLY A 146 -16.05 -12.09 -30.18
C GLY A 146 -16.30 -11.19 -31.39
N LEU A 147 -15.26 -10.93 -32.18
CA LEU A 147 -15.43 -10.39 -33.52
C LEU A 147 -16.03 -11.52 -34.38
N SER A 148 -17.11 -11.23 -35.11
CA SER A 148 -17.70 -12.14 -36.11
C SER A 148 -16.61 -12.67 -37.05
N ASP A 149 -16.69 -13.93 -37.49
CA ASP A 149 -15.68 -14.60 -38.34
C ASP A 149 -15.38 -13.85 -39.66
N SER A 150 -16.23 -12.90 -40.07
CA SER A 150 -16.01 -12.02 -41.23
C SER A 150 -15.30 -10.69 -40.92
N ALA A 151 -15.10 -10.36 -39.64
CA ALA A 151 -14.50 -9.09 -39.23
C ALA A 151 -12.97 -9.21 -39.11
N LYS A 152 -12.25 -8.38 -39.87
CA LYS A 152 -10.78 -8.30 -39.80
C LYS A 152 -10.34 -7.97 -38.38
N LYS A 153 -9.50 -8.83 -37.78
CA LYS A 153 -8.90 -8.63 -36.45
C LYS A 153 -8.23 -7.24 -36.42
N PRO A 154 -8.69 -6.29 -35.58
CA PRO A 154 -8.16 -4.94 -35.59
C PRO A 154 -6.72 -4.99 -35.06
N LYS A 155 -5.75 -4.69 -35.94
CA LYS A 155 -4.35 -4.41 -35.55
C LYS A 155 -4.24 -3.03 -34.89
N GLN A 156 -5.17 -2.70 -34.00
CA GLN A 156 -5.22 -1.37 -33.40
C GLN A 156 -4.54 -1.44 -32.03
N HIS A 157 -3.44 -0.71 -31.93
CA HIS A 157 -2.76 -0.40 -30.68
C HIS A 157 -3.77 0.14 -29.65
N PRO A 158 -3.70 -0.23 -28.35
CA PRO A 158 -4.72 0.11 -27.35
C PRO A 158 -5.00 1.61 -27.24
N VAL A 159 -3.98 2.45 -27.41
CA VAL A 159 -4.12 3.92 -27.45
C VAL A 159 -5.00 4.39 -28.62
N ARG A 160 -4.96 3.69 -29.75
CA ARG A 160 -5.75 4.00 -30.95
C ARG A 160 -7.23 3.67 -30.73
N LEU A 161 -7.51 2.61 -29.97
CA LEU A 161 -8.86 2.22 -29.57
C LEU A 161 -9.48 3.28 -28.64
N ILE A 162 -8.69 3.81 -27.69
CA ILE A 162 -9.11 4.92 -26.83
C ILE A 162 -9.36 6.20 -27.64
N LEU A 163 -8.46 6.54 -28.56
CA LEU A 163 -8.62 7.71 -29.43
C LEU A 163 -9.83 7.59 -30.36
N ASP A 164 -10.09 6.41 -30.90
CA ASP A 164 -11.26 6.14 -31.73
C ASP A 164 -12.54 6.18 -30.89
N ALA A 165 -12.51 5.73 -29.63
CA ALA A 165 -13.63 5.88 -28.70
C ALA A 165 -13.93 7.36 -28.40
N PHE A 166 -12.91 8.20 -28.20
CA PHE A 166 -13.11 9.66 -28.04
C PHE A 166 -13.65 10.36 -29.29
N LYS A 167 -13.38 9.80 -30.48
CA LYS A 167 -13.87 10.30 -31.77
C LYS A 167 -15.25 9.77 -32.13
N ALA A 168 -15.64 8.61 -31.62
CA ALA A 168 -16.98 8.07 -31.80
C ALA A 168 -17.99 9.03 -31.16
N GLY A 169 -18.76 9.71 -32.00
CA GLY A 169 -19.86 10.55 -31.57
C GLY A 169 -20.93 9.68 -30.92
N ALA A 170 -21.50 10.12 -29.80
CA ALA A 170 -22.70 9.51 -29.25
C ALA A 170 -23.86 9.79 -30.21
N GLU A 171 -24.12 8.89 -31.16
CA GLU A 171 -25.26 9.01 -32.08
C GLU A 171 -26.61 8.77 -31.37
N SER A 172 -26.58 8.27 -30.13
CA SER A 172 -27.77 8.10 -29.29
C SER A 172 -27.76 9.13 -28.16
N SER A 173 -28.45 10.25 -28.39
CA SER A 173 -28.67 11.37 -27.46
C SER A 173 -29.56 11.04 -26.25
N THR A 174 -29.76 9.77 -25.91
CA THR A 174 -30.75 9.31 -24.91
C THR A 174 -30.21 8.21 -23.97
N GLY A 175 -28.90 8.23 -23.66
CA GLY A 175 -28.30 7.34 -22.66
C GLY A 175 -28.11 8.01 -21.30
N GLU A 176 -28.32 7.27 -20.21
CA GLU A 176 -28.14 7.68 -18.80
C GLU A 176 -26.73 8.20 -18.45
N HIS A 177 -25.76 8.02 -19.35
CA HIS A 177 -24.35 8.37 -19.13
C HIS A 177 -23.81 9.46 -20.07
N VAL A 178 -24.67 10.14 -20.84
CA VAL A 178 -24.27 11.22 -21.77
C VAL A 178 -23.58 12.38 -21.03
N ASP A 179 -24.06 12.73 -19.84
CA ASP A 179 -23.48 13.82 -19.03
C ASP A 179 -22.12 13.46 -18.44
N LEU A 180 -21.88 12.20 -18.12
CA LEU A 180 -20.57 11.72 -17.68
C LEU A 180 -19.59 11.70 -18.86
N TRP A 181 -20.05 11.25 -20.03
CA TRP A 181 -19.24 11.19 -21.26
C TRP A 181 -18.81 12.58 -21.75
N THR A 182 -19.69 13.58 -21.69
CA THR A 182 -19.34 14.97 -22.05
C THR A 182 -18.31 15.59 -21.09
N LYS A 183 -18.31 15.21 -19.81
CA LYS A 183 -17.28 15.64 -18.85
C LYS A 183 -15.91 15.02 -19.13
N ILE A 184 -15.87 13.77 -19.57
CA ILE A 184 -14.62 13.05 -19.87
C ILE A 184 -13.98 13.53 -21.18
N LYS A 185 -14.77 14.11 -22.10
CA LYS A 185 -14.29 14.64 -23.39
C LYS A 185 -13.59 16.01 -23.28
N LYS A 186 -13.80 16.76 -22.19
CA LYS A 186 -13.10 18.02 -21.90
C LYS A 186 -11.73 17.74 -21.31
#